data_AF-A0A9Q0WPP1-F1
#
_entry.id   AF-A0A9Q0WPP1-F1
#
_cell.length_a   1.000
_cell.length_b   1.000
_cell.length_c   1.000
_cell.angle_alpha   90.00
_cell.angle_beta   90.00
_cell.angle_gamma   90.00
#
_symmetry.space_group_name_H-M   'P 1'
#
loop_
_entity.id
_entity.type
_entity.pdbx_description
1 polymer ?
#
loop_
_entity_poly.entity_id
_entity_poly.type
_entity_poly.pdbx_seq_one_letter_code
_entity_poly.pdbx_strand_id
1 'polypeptide(L)'
;MIRWWVSALQLTELFVSTANVNRIVKEEENKEILTTTETSVDDLPPIVLVHGIFGFGKGRLGGLSYFAGAEEKDERVLVPDLGSLTSIYDRARELFYYLKGGQVDYGEEHSKAYGHSQFGRTYELGHYPEWDEDHPVHFVGHSAGAQVVRVLQQMLADKAFNGHENTSDKWVLSITSLSGAFNGTTRTYLDGMQPEDWRNMKPICLLQFCRLGTIIYDWLDISWLKAYYNFGFDHFNMSWKKKGIFGLIDCLLGNAGPFASGDWILPDLTIQGSLQLNSHLHTFPDTYYFSYATKRTRRIFGINVPSSIFGIHPLLFIRVLQMSQWRHPPDVSPPYKGYRDEDWQDNDGALNTISMTHPQIPVEHPSQFVGHDSDCQPLQPGIWYYKIVEGDHILFIVNRDRAGVQFDMIYDSIFERCRKHAFRKSQQTLPDEIHQ
;
A
#
# COMPACT_ATOMS: atom_id res chain seq x y z
N MET A 1 4.56 -20.59 -6.32
CA MET A 1 4.52 -19.13 -6.09
C MET A 1 4.44 -18.79 -4.61
N ILE A 2 3.39 -19.15 -3.86
CA ILE A 2 3.35 -18.95 -2.38
C ILE A 2 4.57 -19.58 -1.72
N ARG A 3 4.89 -20.84 -2.02
CA ARG A 3 6.12 -21.47 -1.50
C ARG A 3 7.40 -20.79 -1.96
N TRP A 4 7.43 -20.12 -3.11
CA TRP A 4 8.61 -19.39 -3.61
C TRP A 4 8.72 -17.99 -3.01
N TRP A 5 7.61 -17.30 -2.77
CA TRP A 5 7.50 -15.98 -2.15
C TRP A 5 7.67 -16.09 -0.62
N VAL A 6 7.04 -17.07 0.01
CA VAL A 6 7.25 -17.45 1.41
C VAL A 6 8.62 -18.07 1.62
N SER A 7 9.14 -18.94 0.73
CA SER A 7 10.56 -19.36 0.84
C SER A 7 11.50 -18.18 0.58
N ALA A 8 11.15 -17.21 -0.27
CA ALA A 8 11.90 -15.96 -0.41
C ALA A 8 11.89 -15.13 0.89
N LEU A 9 10.75 -15.07 1.59
CA LEU A 9 10.56 -14.44 2.90
C LEU A 9 11.11 -15.26 4.09
N GLN A 10 11.39 -16.56 3.91
CA GLN A 10 12.02 -17.42 4.93
C GLN A 10 13.53 -17.57 4.67
N LEU A 11 13.97 -17.56 3.41
CA LEU A 11 15.39 -17.50 3.03
C LEU A 11 16.05 -16.19 3.49
N THR A 12 15.25 -15.13 3.69
CA THR A 12 15.67 -13.91 4.40
C THR A 12 16.13 -14.16 5.83
N GLU A 13 15.62 -15.18 6.53
CA GLU A 13 16.14 -15.55 7.87
C GLU A 13 17.43 -16.39 7.78
N LEU A 14 17.55 -17.25 6.78
CA LEU A 14 18.73 -18.12 6.61
C LEU A 14 20.00 -17.36 6.17
N PHE A 15 19.85 -16.27 5.40
CA PHE A 15 21.00 -15.42 5.02
C PHE A 15 21.51 -14.51 6.16
N VAL A 16 20.78 -14.41 7.28
CA VAL A 16 21.17 -13.63 8.48
C VAL A 16 22.13 -14.42 9.38
N SER A 17 22.10 -15.75 9.35
CA SER A 17 22.87 -16.58 10.29
C SER A 17 24.39 -16.56 10.07
N THR A 18 24.91 -16.02 8.96
CA THR A 18 26.35 -16.00 8.65
C THR A 18 27.05 -14.65 8.87
N ALA A 19 26.32 -13.63 9.31
CA ALA A 19 26.90 -12.30 9.52
C ALA A 19 26.42 -11.68 10.84
N ASN A 20 26.90 -12.18 11.97
CA ASN A 20 27.00 -11.38 13.19
C ASN A 20 27.99 -11.98 14.19
N VAL A 21 29.10 -11.25 14.42
CA VAL A 21 29.93 -11.36 15.62
C VAL A 21 29.87 -10.01 16.33
N ASN A 22 29.23 -10.03 17.50
CA ASN A 22 29.35 -9.18 18.68
C ASN A 22 29.50 -7.66 18.53
N ARG A 23 28.53 -6.93 19.10
CA ARG A 23 28.83 -5.78 19.96
C ARG A 23 27.72 -5.52 20.98
N ILE A 24 28.11 -5.56 22.25
CA ILE A 24 27.32 -5.12 23.41
C ILE A 24 27.66 -3.65 23.64
N VAL A 25 26.65 -2.79 23.75
CA VAL A 25 26.78 -1.44 24.31
C VAL A 25 25.66 -1.25 25.33
N LYS A 26 26.05 -0.79 26.53
CA LYS A 26 25.17 -0.35 27.61
C LYS A 26 24.87 1.14 27.41
N GLU A 27 23.62 1.55 27.52
CA GLU A 27 23.23 2.96 27.66
C GLU A 27 22.59 3.20 29.02
N GLU A 28 23.01 4.29 29.67
CA GLU A 28 22.50 4.79 30.94
C GLU A 28 21.37 5.82 30.69
N GLU A 29 20.27 5.67 31.43
CA GLU A 29 19.13 6.59 31.45
C GLU A 29 19.47 7.92 32.13
N ASN A 30 19.06 9.04 31.51
CA ASN A 30 18.75 10.28 32.23
C ASN A 30 17.33 10.71 31.85
N LYS A 31 16.41 10.61 32.82
CA LYS A 31 15.00 11.03 32.72
C LYS A 31 14.86 12.50 33.12
N GLU A 32 14.51 13.36 32.18
CA GLU A 32 13.85 14.63 32.48
C GLU A 32 12.33 14.42 32.43
N ILE A 33 11.67 14.79 33.54
CA ILE A 33 10.24 14.60 33.77
C ILE A 33 9.50 15.79 33.16
N LEU A 34 8.81 15.57 32.03
CA LEU A 34 7.76 16.46 31.56
C LEU A 34 6.41 15.88 32.02
N THR A 35 5.68 16.64 32.83
CA THR A 35 4.34 16.30 33.29
C THR A 35 3.34 16.35 32.13
N THR A 36 2.98 15.18 31.58
CA THR A 36 1.84 15.01 30.66
C THR A 36 0.61 14.55 31.44
N THR A 37 -0.47 15.30 31.33
CA THR A 37 -1.83 14.85 31.65
C THR A 37 -2.11 13.52 30.96
N GLU A 38 -2.49 12.49 31.71
CA GLU A 38 -2.81 11.15 31.19
C GLU A 38 -4.02 11.22 30.24
N THR A 39 -3.78 11.35 28.95
CA THR A 39 -4.77 11.02 27.91
C THR A 39 -5.00 9.52 27.92
N SER A 40 -6.26 9.09 27.99
CA SER A 40 -6.57 7.67 27.92
C SER A 40 -6.24 7.14 26.52
N VAL A 41 -5.76 5.90 26.43
CA VAL A 41 -5.39 5.25 25.15
C VAL A 41 -6.57 5.21 24.17
N ASP A 42 -7.79 5.14 24.72
CA ASP A 42 -9.05 5.12 23.98
C ASP A 42 -9.37 6.46 23.30
N ASP A 43 -8.71 7.56 23.68
CA ASP A 43 -8.90 8.88 23.07
C ASP A 43 -7.95 9.14 21.87
N LEU A 44 -6.96 8.28 21.64
CA LEU A 44 -5.97 8.49 20.57
C LEU A 44 -6.49 7.99 19.22
N PRO A 45 -6.48 8.79 18.14
CA PRO A 45 -6.78 8.31 16.79
C PRO A 45 -5.94 7.06 16.41
N PRO A 46 -6.54 5.96 15.93
CA PRO A 46 -5.77 4.77 15.58
C PRO A 46 -4.87 5.03 14.36
N ILE A 47 -3.76 4.31 14.31
CA ILE A 47 -2.86 4.26 13.15
C ILE A 47 -3.13 2.95 12.40
N VAL A 48 -3.54 3.02 11.14
CA VAL A 48 -3.88 1.85 10.33
C VAL A 48 -2.78 1.60 9.30
N LEU A 49 -2.08 0.47 9.44
CA LEU A 49 -1.01 0.05 8.53
C LEU A 49 -1.59 -0.78 7.39
N VAL A 50 -1.52 -0.26 6.16
CA VAL A 50 -2.14 -0.88 4.97
C VAL A 50 -1.07 -1.45 4.06
N HIS A 51 -1.03 -2.77 3.94
CA HIS A 51 -0.01 -3.48 3.17
C HIS A 51 -0.19 -3.31 1.66
N GLY A 52 0.83 -3.64 0.87
CA GLY A 52 0.76 -3.61 -0.59
C GLY A 52 0.28 -4.91 -1.25
N ILE A 53 0.71 -5.10 -2.50
CA ILE A 53 0.62 -6.38 -3.21
C ILE A 53 1.41 -7.45 -2.45
N PHE A 54 0.88 -8.67 -2.40
CA PHE A 54 1.45 -9.81 -1.63
C PHE A 54 1.59 -9.60 -0.12
N GLY A 55 1.04 -8.49 0.41
CA GLY A 55 0.99 -8.27 1.84
C GLY A 55 -0.11 -9.07 2.52
N PHE A 56 -0.07 -9.04 3.85
CA PHE A 56 -0.95 -9.81 4.72
C PHE A 56 -1.11 -9.08 6.06
N GLY A 57 -2.26 -9.29 6.71
CA GLY A 57 -2.52 -8.73 8.03
C GLY A 57 -1.96 -9.58 9.18
N LYS A 58 -2.21 -9.12 10.42
CA LYS A 58 -1.74 -9.78 11.64
C LYS A 58 -2.25 -11.22 11.75
N GLY A 59 -1.37 -12.13 12.17
CA GLY A 59 -1.71 -13.55 12.39
C GLY A 59 -1.64 -14.45 11.15
N ARG A 60 -1.29 -13.90 9.97
CA ARG A 60 -1.04 -14.68 8.74
C ARG A 60 0.39 -15.22 8.70
N LEU A 61 0.65 -16.12 7.76
CA LEU A 61 1.96 -16.75 7.53
C LEU A 61 2.65 -17.34 8.78
N GLY A 62 1.87 -17.83 9.75
CA GLY A 62 2.42 -18.39 10.99
C GLY A 62 2.85 -17.33 12.01
N GLY A 63 2.28 -16.12 11.94
CA GLY A 63 2.55 -15.04 12.89
C GLY A 63 3.67 -14.09 12.47
N LEU A 64 4.18 -14.23 11.25
CA LEU A 64 5.12 -13.25 10.68
C LEU A 64 4.45 -11.88 10.61
N SER A 65 5.21 -10.83 10.94
CA SER A 65 4.75 -9.44 10.77
C SER A 65 5.14 -8.92 9.39
N TYR A 66 4.16 -8.47 8.61
CA TYR A 66 4.43 -7.77 7.35
C TYR A 66 5.19 -6.47 7.60
N PHE A 67 4.79 -5.70 8.62
CA PHE A 67 5.42 -4.43 8.98
C PHE A 67 6.59 -4.61 9.97
N ALA A 68 7.16 -5.81 10.06
CA ALA A 68 8.35 -6.13 10.85
C ALA A 68 8.30 -5.67 12.33
N GLY A 69 7.12 -5.73 12.95
CA GLY A 69 6.88 -5.34 14.34
C GLY A 69 6.66 -3.85 14.55
N ALA A 70 6.54 -3.04 13.49
CA ALA A 70 6.17 -1.63 13.64
C ALA A 70 4.80 -1.46 14.32
N GLU A 71 3.90 -2.44 14.17
CA GLU A 71 2.61 -2.45 14.86
C GLU A 71 2.70 -2.61 16.39
N GLU A 72 3.87 -2.91 16.94
CA GLU A 72 4.12 -3.01 18.39
C GLU A 72 4.75 -1.72 18.96
N LYS A 73 5.06 -0.73 18.12
CA LYS A 73 5.68 0.55 18.53
C LYS A 73 4.71 1.55 19.15
N ASP A 74 3.40 1.30 19.06
CA ASP A 74 2.36 2.17 19.60
C ASP A 74 1.14 1.33 20.03
N GLU A 75 0.39 1.83 21.01
CA GLU A 75 -0.70 1.10 21.66
C GLU A 75 -1.98 0.99 20.81
N ARG A 76 -2.19 1.87 19.82
CA ARG A 76 -3.41 1.88 18.99
C ARG A 76 -3.11 1.75 17.50
N VAL A 77 -2.49 0.64 17.12
CA VAL A 77 -2.16 0.30 15.73
C VAL A 77 -3.01 -0.86 15.21
N LEU A 78 -3.61 -0.68 14.03
CA LEU A 78 -4.41 -1.68 13.34
C LEU A 78 -3.70 -2.16 12.07
N VAL A 79 -3.74 -3.45 11.80
CA VAL A 79 -3.09 -4.07 10.62
C VAL A 79 -4.11 -4.94 9.87
N PRO A 80 -4.96 -4.34 9.01
CA PRO A 80 -5.97 -5.05 8.25
C PRO A 80 -5.38 -6.14 7.35
N ASP A 81 -6.11 -7.26 7.24
CA ASP A 81 -5.83 -8.35 6.31
C ASP A 81 -6.72 -8.23 5.05
N LEU A 82 -6.25 -7.45 4.10
CA LEU A 82 -6.92 -7.19 2.83
C LEU A 82 -6.50 -8.21 1.77
N GLY A 83 -7.29 -8.35 0.70
CA GLY A 83 -6.93 -9.24 -0.40
C GLY A 83 -5.56 -8.89 -1.00
N SER A 84 -4.63 -9.83 -0.99
CA SER A 84 -3.24 -9.56 -1.39
C SER A 84 -3.06 -9.33 -2.91
N LEU A 85 -4.04 -9.73 -3.72
CA LEU A 85 -4.07 -9.56 -5.19
C LEU A 85 -5.34 -8.88 -5.73
N THR A 86 -6.30 -8.53 -4.86
CA THR A 86 -7.54 -7.83 -5.26
C THR A 86 -7.24 -6.41 -5.73
N SER A 87 -8.15 -5.83 -6.51
CA SER A 87 -7.99 -4.47 -7.05
C SER A 87 -7.90 -3.42 -5.94
N ILE A 88 -7.36 -2.26 -6.28
CA ILE A 88 -7.29 -1.14 -5.33
C ILE A 88 -8.70 -0.73 -4.86
N TYR A 89 -9.67 -0.72 -5.77
CA TYR A 89 -11.07 -0.42 -5.47
C TYR A 89 -11.65 -1.39 -4.45
N ASP A 90 -11.54 -2.69 -4.69
CA ASP A 90 -12.09 -3.71 -3.77
C ASP A 90 -11.41 -3.65 -2.41
N ARG A 91 -10.09 -3.46 -2.38
CA ARG A 91 -9.35 -3.31 -1.13
C ARG A 91 -9.76 -2.09 -0.33
N ALA A 92 -10.14 -1.00 -1.00
CA ALA A 92 -10.65 0.21 -0.33
C ALA A 92 -12.02 -0.07 0.31
N ARG A 93 -12.89 -0.81 -0.39
CA ARG A 93 -14.17 -1.30 0.15
C ARG A 93 -13.96 -2.22 1.35
N GLU A 94 -13.08 -3.21 1.23
CA GLU A 94 -12.73 -4.12 2.33
C GLU A 94 -12.18 -3.38 3.55
N LEU A 95 -11.32 -2.37 3.33
CA LEU A 95 -10.73 -1.58 4.40
C LEU A 95 -11.77 -0.76 5.17
N PHE A 96 -12.76 -0.18 4.47
CA PHE A 96 -13.86 0.53 5.11
C PHE A 96 -14.61 -0.38 6.10
N TYR A 97 -15.06 -1.55 5.63
CA TYR A 97 -15.86 -2.47 6.45
C TYR A 97 -15.01 -3.19 7.51
N TYR A 98 -13.70 -3.35 7.30
CA TYR A 98 -12.78 -3.79 8.36
C TYR A 98 -12.80 -2.82 9.55
N LEU A 99 -12.78 -1.51 9.30
CA LEU A 99 -12.83 -0.49 10.36
C LEU A 99 -14.24 -0.34 10.91
N LYS A 100 -15.23 -0.06 10.05
CA LYS A 100 -16.58 0.31 10.47
C LYS A 100 -17.42 -0.88 10.94
N GLY A 101 -17.13 -2.08 10.44
CA GLY A 101 -17.96 -3.27 10.62
C GLY A 101 -19.07 -3.37 9.56
N GLY A 102 -19.69 -4.54 9.46
CA GLY A 102 -20.74 -4.85 8.48
C GLY A 102 -20.28 -5.78 7.35
N GLN A 103 -21.18 -6.04 6.41
CA GLN A 103 -20.89 -6.84 5.23
C GLN A 103 -20.24 -5.99 4.15
N VAL A 104 -19.12 -6.45 3.60
CA VAL A 104 -18.45 -5.75 2.50
C VAL A 104 -19.40 -5.62 1.31
N ASP A 105 -19.70 -4.39 0.91
CA ASP A 105 -20.44 -4.03 -0.31
C ASP A 105 -19.46 -3.43 -1.32
N TYR A 106 -19.19 -4.15 -2.41
CA TYR A 106 -18.35 -3.69 -3.52
C TYR A 106 -19.10 -2.73 -4.47
N GLY A 107 -20.41 -2.58 -4.30
CA GLY A 107 -21.27 -1.77 -5.15
C GLY A 107 -21.81 -2.55 -6.35
N GLU A 108 -23.11 -2.41 -6.60
CA GLU A 108 -23.84 -3.17 -7.62
C GLU A 108 -23.27 -2.94 -9.03
N GLU A 109 -22.98 -1.69 -9.40
CA GLU A 109 -22.47 -1.34 -10.74
C GLU A 109 -21.07 -1.93 -10.97
N HIS A 110 -20.16 -1.78 -10.01
CA HIS A 110 -18.80 -2.34 -10.07
C HIS A 110 -18.85 -3.86 -10.20
N SER A 111 -19.63 -4.53 -9.35
CA SER A 111 -19.76 -5.99 -9.37
C SER A 111 -20.37 -6.54 -10.66
N LYS A 112 -21.33 -5.82 -11.27
CA LYS A 112 -21.86 -6.18 -12.59
C LYS A 112 -20.82 -5.97 -13.69
N ALA A 113 -20.08 -4.86 -13.65
CA ALA A 113 -19.07 -4.52 -14.66
C ALA A 113 -17.91 -5.54 -14.68
N TYR A 114 -17.46 -5.99 -13.51
CA TYR A 114 -16.32 -6.89 -13.37
C TYR A 114 -16.69 -8.37 -13.11
N GLY A 115 -17.98 -8.67 -13.00
CA GLY A 115 -18.49 -10.05 -12.99
C GLY A 115 -18.20 -10.81 -11.69
N HIS A 116 -18.37 -10.17 -10.54
CA HIS A 116 -18.22 -10.78 -9.23
C HIS A 116 -19.41 -10.47 -8.30
N SER A 117 -19.45 -11.05 -7.10
CA SER A 117 -20.50 -10.76 -6.13
C SER A 117 -20.38 -9.36 -5.57
N GLN A 118 -21.51 -8.67 -5.45
CA GLN A 118 -21.63 -7.39 -4.74
C GLN A 118 -21.23 -7.50 -3.28
N PHE A 119 -21.62 -8.58 -2.62
CA PHE A 119 -21.37 -8.75 -1.19
C PHE A 119 -20.20 -9.71 -0.94
N GLY A 120 -19.29 -9.29 -0.07
CA GLY A 120 -18.13 -10.04 0.39
C GLY A 120 -18.31 -10.62 1.80
N ARG A 121 -17.19 -10.69 2.52
CA ARG A 121 -17.13 -11.15 3.91
C ARG A 121 -17.87 -10.17 4.85
N THR A 122 -18.29 -10.69 6.01
CA THR A 122 -18.92 -9.89 7.07
C THR A 122 -17.96 -9.71 8.22
N TYR A 123 -17.83 -8.47 8.67
CA TYR A 123 -17.16 -8.08 9.91
C TYR A 123 -18.25 -7.83 10.96
N GLU A 124 -18.54 -8.83 11.81
CA GLU A 124 -19.59 -8.72 12.84
C GLU A 124 -19.38 -7.52 13.77
N LEU A 125 -18.11 -7.24 14.09
CA LEU A 125 -17.69 -6.03 14.79
C LEU A 125 -16.55 -5.40 14.00
N GLY A 126 -16.68 -4.11 13.68
CA GLY A 126 -15.60 -3.32 13.12
C GLY A 126 -14.46 -3.15 14.10
N HIS A 127 -13.24 -2.97 13.60
CA HIS A 127 -12.07 -2.71 14.45
C HIS A 127 -12.04 -1.27 15.00
N TYR A 128 -12.86 -0.37 14.46
CA TYR A 128 -13.08 0.99 14.96
C TYR A 128 -14.49 1.49 14.58
N PRO A 129 -15.56 0.94 15.18
CA PRO A 129 -16.95 1.23 14.78
C PRO A 129 -17.36 2.70 14.97
N GLU A 130 -16.73 3.41 15.91
CA GLU A 130 -16.94 4.83 16.18
C GLU A 130 -16.34 5.75 15.11
N TRP A 131 -15.57 5.22 14.15
CA TRP A 131 -14.90 6.01 13.10
C TRP A 131 -15.83 7.02 12.42
N ASP A 132 -15.52 8.30 12.56
CA ASP A 132 -16.22 9.44 11.95
C ASP A 132 -15.31 10.70 11.89
N GLU A 133 -15.89 11.89 11.70
CA GLU A 133 -15.13 13.15 11.64
C GLU A 133 -14.50 13.58 12.98
N ASP A 134 -15.14 13.20 14.08
CA ASP A 134 -14.71 13.48 15.46
C ASP A 134 -13.77 12.38 15.99
N HIS A 135 -13.88 11.18 15.41
CA HIS A 135 -13.04 10.01 15.66
C HIS A 135 -12.25 9.61 14.39
N PRO A 136 -11.39 10.48 13.83
CA PRO A 136 -10.74 10.22 12.56
C PRO A 136 -9.50 9.32 12.70
N VAL A 137 -8.90 8.91 11.58
CA VAL A 137 -7.85 7.88 11.52
C VAL A 137 -6.59 8.37 10.81
N HIS A 138 -5.43 7.88 11.26
CA HIS A 138 -4.18 8.00 10.51
C HIS A 138 -3.92 6.73 9.69
N PHE A 139 -3.58 6.87 8.42
CA PHE A 139 -3.19 5.75 7.58
C PHE A 139 -1.71 5.78 7.24
N VAL A 140 -1.07 4.61 7.27
CA VAL A 140 0.29 4.39 6.77
C VAL A 140 0.24 3.28 5.73
N GLY A 141 0.34 3.64 4.45
CA GLY A 141 0.26 2.71 3.33
C GLY A 141 1.63 2.37 2.78
N HIS A 142 1.97 1.07 2.71
CA HIS A 142 3.14 0.60 1.97
C HIS A 142 2.77 0.20 0.55
N SER A 143 3.58 0.58 -0.45
CA SER A 143 3.39 0.15 -1.84
C SER A 143 1.98 0.50 -2.36
N ALA A 144 1.27 -0.49 -2.92
CA ALA A 144 -0.12 -0.35 -3.35
C ALA A 144 -1.10 0.04 -2.23
N GLY A 145 -0.77 -0.23 -0.96
CA GLY A 145 -1.59 0.15 0.19
C GLY A 145 -1.79 1.67 0.29
N ALA A 146 -0.82 2.47 -0.20
CA ALA A 146 -0.98 3.92 -0.28
C ALA A 146 -2.06 4.34 -1.28
N GLN A 147 -2.22 3.63 -2.40
CA GLN A 147 -3.30 3.88 -3.35
C GLN A 147 -4.65 3.46 -2.77
N VAL A 148 -4.71 2.32 -2.07
CA VAL A 148 -5.94 1.84 -1.40
C VAL A 148 -6.50 2.90 -0.46
N VAL A 149 -5.64 3.50 0.37
CA VAL A 149 -6.05 4.54 1.31
C VAL A 149 -6.54 5.79 0.59
N ARG A 150 -5.90 6.21 -0.50
CA ARG A 150 -6.36 7.36 -1.29
C ARG A 150 -7.71 7.12 -1.93
N VAL A 151 -7.93 5.92 -2.49
CA VAL A 151 -9.25 5.54 -3.05
C VAL A 151 -10.30 5.50 -1.96
N LEU A 152 -9.99 4.93 -0.79
CA LEU A 152 -10.89 4.95 0.36
C LEU A 152 -11.24 6.38 0.76
N GLN A 153 -10.25 7.28 0.86
CA GLN A 153 -10.51 8.68 1.21
C GLN A 153 -11.44 9.36 0.21
N GLN A 154 -11.22 9.15 -1.10
CA GLN A 154 -12.10 9.68 -2.13
C GLN A 154 -13.52 9.09 -2.03
N MET A 155 -13.64 7.77 -1.79
CA MET A 155 -14.94 7.12 -1.58
C MET A 155 -15.71 7.68 -0.37
N LEU A 156 -15.00 8.05 0.70
CA LEU A 156 -15.61 8.72 1.86
C LEU A 156 -16.12 10.11 1.48
N ALA A 157 -15.34 10.89 0.73
CA ALA A 157 -15.76 12.21 0.23
C ALA A 157 -16.98 12.13 -0.69
N ASP A 158 -17.00 11.10 -1.55
CA ASP A 158 -18.08 10.85 -2.53
C ASP A 158 -19.30 10.15 -1.91
N LYS A 159 -19.25 9.80 -0.62
CA LYS A 159 -20.30 9.09 0.11
C LYS A 159 -20.68 7.75 -0.53
N ALA A 160 -19.68 7.03 -0.99
CA ALA A 160 -19.86 5.83 -1.81
C ALA A 160 -20.39 4.60 -1.04
N PHE A 161 -20.52 4.67 0.29
CA PHE A 161 -20.88 3.54 1.16
C PHE A 161 -22.36 3.59 1.56
N ASN A 162 -23.15 2.66 1.01
CA ASN A 162 -24.57 2.54 1.30
C ASN A 162 -24.82 2.36 2.81
N GLY A 163 -25.75 3.15 3.37
CA GLY A 163 -26.02 3.17 4.81
C GLY A 163 -25.07 4.05 5.64
N HIS A 164 -24.10 4.72 5.00
CA HIS A 164 -23.12 5.61 5.65
C HIS A 164 -23.02 6.97 4.92
N GLU A 165 -24.15 7.65 4.76
CA GLU A 165 -24.25 8.91 3.98
C GLU A 165 -23.58 10.13 4.64
N ASN A 166 -23.14 10.00 5.88
CA ASN A 166 -22.40 11.02 6.64
C ASN A 166 -20.88 10.89 6.51
N THR A 167 -20.40 10.01 5.63
CA THR A 167 -18.97 9.90 5.34
C THR A 167 -18.41 11.18 4.73
N SER A 168 -17.14 11.47 5.05
CA SER A 168 -16.39 12.62 4.56
C SER A 168 -14.89 12.29 4.52
N ASP A 169 -14.14 12.98 3.65
CA ASP A 169 -12.68 12.98 3.65
C ASP A 169 -12.05 13.33 5.01
N LYS A 170 -12.76 14.07 5.86
CA LYS A 170 -12.34 14.49 7.22
C LYS A 170 -12.26 13.35 8.24
N TRP A 171 -12.76 12.17 7.88
CA TRP A 171 -12.58 10.93 8.64
C TRP A 171 -11.11 10.46 8.59
N VAL A 172 -10.28 11.08 7.75
CA VAL A 172 -8.85 10.82 7.59
C VAL A 172 -8.02 12.02 8.03
N LEU A 173 -7.26 11.85 9.12
CA LEU A 173 -6.33 12.90 9.61
C LEU A 173 -5.08 13.00 8.76
N SER A 174 -4.49 11.86 8.41
CA SER A 174 -3.26 11.85 7.61
C SER A 174 -3.09 10.58 6.81
N ILE A 175 -2.40 10.71 5.68
CA ILE A 175 -1.93 9.61 4.85
C ILE A 175 -0.41 9.69 4.77
N THR A 176 0.27 8.70 5.33
CA THR A 176 1.71 8.51 5.16
C THR A 176 1.94 7.36 4.19
N SER A 177 2.83 7.55 3.22
CA SER A 177 3.21 6.52 2.27
C SER A 177 4.65 6.07 2.45
N LEU A 178 4.84 4.76 2.43
CA LEU A 178 6.14 4.10 2.42
C LEU A 178 6.29 3.41 1.06
N SER A 179 7.13 3.96 0.19
CA SER A 179 7.29 3.48 -1.19
C SER A 179 5.95 3.37 -1.93
N GLY A 180 5.11 4.41 -1.92
CA GLY A 180 3.78 4.37 -2.53
C GLY A 180 3.78 4.20 -4.04
N ALA A 181 2.80 3.48 -4.58
CA ALA A 181 2.69 3.26 -6.03
C ALA A 181 1.84 4.33 -6.74
N PHE A 182 1.95 5.62 -6.41
CA PHE A 182 0.97 6.63 -6.81
C PHE A 182 0.78 6.79 -8.32
N ASN A 183 1.86 6.63 -9.10
CA ASN A 183 1.84 6.81 -10.55
C ASN A 183 2.00 5.47 -11.29
N GLY A 184 1.94 4.33 -10.59
CA GLY A 184 2.17 3.00 -11.16
C GLY A 184 3.66 2.63 -11.25
N THR A 185 3.99 1.55 -11.94
CA THR A 185 5.38 1.08 -12.09
C THR A 185 5.66 0.43 -13.42
N THR A 186 6.85 0.66 -13.97
CA THR A 186 7.34 -0.03 -15.18
C THR A 186 7.58 -1.52 -14.93
N ARG A 187 7.68 -1.94 -13.67
CA ARG A 187 7.84 -3.35 -13.29
C ARG A 187 6.68 -4.21 -13.77
N THR A 188 5.46 -3.68 -13.84
CA THR A 188 4.29 -4.45 -14.32
C THR A 188 4.51 -5.00 -15.72
N TYR A 189 5.09 -4.22 -16.64
CA TYR A 189 5.37 -4.64 -18.01
C TYR A 189 6.53 -5.64 -18.11
N LEU A 190 7.52 -5.52 -17.21
CA LEU A 190 8.64 -6.46 -17.07
C LEU A 190 8.18 -7.81 -16.51
N ASP A 191 7.18 -7.79 -15.62
CA ASP A 191 6.60 -8.98 -15.02
C ASP A 191 5.59 -9.67 -15.93
N GLY A 192 4.96 -8.93 -16.87
CA GLY A 192 4.21 -9.53 -17.97
C GLY A 192 2.98 -8.77 -18.45
N MET A 193 2.67 -7.59 -17.95
CA MET A 193 1.56 -6.78 -18.48
C MET A 193 1.88 -6.26 -19.89
N GLN A 194 0.85 -6.13 -20.73
CA GLN A 194 0.96 -5.58 -22.08
C GLN A 194 0.94 -4.05 -22.03
N PRO A 195 1.93 -3.35 -22.59
CA PRO A 195 1.94 -1.89 -22.61
C PRO A 195 0.85 -1.29 -23.51
N GLU A 196 0.31 -2.04 -24.47
CA GLU A 196 -0.69 -1.60 -25.44
C GLU A 196 -2.05 -1.36 -24.80
N ASP A 197 -2.54 -2.34 -24.04
CA ASP A 197 -3.86 -2.30 -23.41
C ASP A 197 -3.82 -2.22 -21.88
N TRP A 198 -2.63 -2.37 -21.27
CA TRP A 198 -2.30 -2.27 -19.83
C TRP A 198 -3.14 -3.13 -18.87
N ARG A 199 -4.18 -3.80 -19.37
CA ARG A 199 -5.13 -4.61 -18.62
C ARG A 199 -4.82 -6.09 -18.75
N ASN A 200 -4.26 -6.51 -19.89
CA ASN A 200 -4.02 -7.90 -20.19
C ASN A 200 -2.56 -8.28 -19.97
N MET A 201 -2.36 -9.57 -19.68
CA MET A 201 -1.06 -10.19 -19.57
C MET A 201 -0.58 -10.66 -20.94
N LYS A 202 0.73 -10.54 -21.20
CA LYS A 202 1.40 -11.12 -22.36
C LYS A 202 1.06 -12.61 -22.45
N PRO A 203 0.80 -13.16 -23.66
CA PRO A 203 0.44 -14.57 -23.83
C PRO A 203 1.48 -15.54 -23.25
N ILE A 204 2.77 -15.14 -23.30
CA ILE A 204 3.89 -15.95 -22.79
C ILE A 204 4.70 -15.08 -21.81
N CYS A 205 4.49 -15.28 -20.51
CA CYS A 205 5.28 -14.63 -19.45
C CYS A 205 5.19 -15.41 -18.13
N LEU A 206 6.08 -15.10 -17.17
CA LEU A 206 6.08 -15.72 -15.84
C LEU A 206 4.74 -15.50 -15.11
N LEU A 207 4.13 -14.34 -15.32
CA LEU A 207 2.86 -13.96 -14.70
C LEU A 207 1.69 -14.87 -15.12
N GLN A 208 1.73 -15.51 -16.30
CA GLN A 208 0.72 -16.52 -16.69
C GLN A 208 0.78 -17.75 -15.79
N PHE A 209 1.99 -18.24 -15.43
CA PHE A 209 2.11 -19.32 -14.45
C PHE A 209 1.57 -18.91 -13.08
N CYS A 210 1.79 -17.64 -12.72
CA CYS A 210 1.26 -17.11 -11.49
C CYS A 210 -0.27 -17.09 -11.48
N ARG A 211 -0.88 -16.56 -12.55
CA ARG A 211 -2.32 -16.59 -12.80
C ARG A 211 -2.89 -18.00 -12.65
N LEU A 212 -2.31 -19.00 -13.34
CA LEU A 212 -2.76 -20.39 -13.28
C LEU A 212 -2.72 -20.93 -11.83
N GLY A 213 -1.61 -20.68 -11.13
CA GLY A 213 -1.45 -21.10 -9.74
C GLY A 213 -2.49 -20.47 -8.81
N THR A 214 -2.80 -19.19 -8.99
CA THR A 214 -3.82 -18.48 -8.21
C THR A 214 -5.23 -18.98 -8.52
N ILE A 215 -5.55 -19.25 -9.78
CA ILE A 215 -6.85 -19.83 -10.16
C ILE A 215 -7.05 -21.19 -9.51
N ILE A 216 -6.04 -22.08 -9.59
CA ILE A 216 -6.11 -23.41 -9.00
C ILE A 216 -6.21 -23.32 -7.47
N TYR A 217 -5.42 -22.43 -6.86
CA TYR A 217 -5.45 -22.18 -5.42
C TYR A 217 -6.86 -21.83 -4.94
N ASP A 218 -7.50 -20.86 -5.60
CA ASP A 218 -8.78 -20.34 -5.17
C ASP A 218 -9.93 -21.30 -5.49
N TRP A 219 -9.81 -22.04 -6.59
CA TRP A 219 -10.73 -23.12 -6.95
C TRP A 219 -10.70 -24.28 -5.95
N LEU A 220 -9.52 -24.71 -5.49
CA LEU A 220 -9.40 -25.78 -4.50
C LEU A 220 -10.05 -25.42 -3.16
N ASP A 221 -10.07 -24.12 -2.81
CA ASP A 221 -10.81 -23.58 -1.66
C ASP A 221 -10.47 -24.28 -0.33
N ILE A 222 -9.19 -24.52 -0.10
CA ILE A 222 -8.68 -25.25 1.06
C ILE A 222 -8.62 -24.30 2.27
N SER A 223 -9.49 -24.51 3.25
CA SER A 223 -9.68 -23.60 4.38
C SER A 223 -8.42 -23.31 5.20
N TRP A 224 -7.63 -24.32 5.56
CA TRP A 224 -6.39 -24.09 6.34
C TRP A 224 -5.34 -23.31 5.55
N LEU A 225 -5.33 -23.47 4.22
CA LEU A 225 -4.39 -22.78 3.36
C LEU A 225 -4.80 -21.31 3.18
N LYS A 226 -6.09 -21.04 2.99
CA LYS A 226 -6.65 -19.67 3.00
C LYS A 226 -6.48 -18.99 4.36
N ALA A 227 -6.58 -19.73 5.46
CA ALA A 227 -6.28 -19.21 6.79
C ALA A 227 -4.80 -18.87 6.97
N TYR A 228 -3.89 -19.62 6.32
CA TYR A 228 -2.47 -19.32 6.32
C TYR A 228 -2.13 -18.08 5.48
N TYR A 229 -2.70 -17.96 4.28
CA TYR A 229 -2.50 -16.82 3.38
C TYR A 229 -3.62 -16.71 2.33
N ASN A 230 -4.33 -15.58 2.27
CA ASN A 230 -5.43 -15.39 1.31
C ASN A 230 -5.04 -14.43 0.17
N PHE A 231 -5.39 -14.80 -1.08
CA PHE A 231 -5.26 -13.91 -2.23
C PHE A 231 -6.38 -12.87 -2.32
N GLY A 232 -7.54 -13.14 -1.70
CA GLY A 232 -8.66 -12.21 -1.54
C GLY A 232 -9.77 -12.33 -2.59
N PHE A 233 -9.73 -13.32 -3.48
CA PHE A 233 -10.71 -13.45 -4.57
C PHE A 233 -12.03 -14.14 -4.17
N ASP A 234 -12.35 -14.21 -2.88
CA ASP A 234 -13.53 -14.92 -2.38
C ASP A 234 -14.85 -14.41 -3.02
N HIS A 235 -14.94 -13.11 -3.32
CA HIS A 235 -16.10 -12.48 -3.97
C HIS A 235 -16.26 -12.88 -5.46
N PHE A 236 -15.23 -13.40 -6.12
CA PHE A 236 -15.33 -13.98 -7.48
C PHE A 236 -15.92 -15.40 -7.47
N ASN A 237 -16.13 -16.00 -6.30
CA ASN A 237 -16.80 -17.29 -6.12
C ASN A 237 -16.17 -18.41 -6.96
N MET A 238 -14.83 -18.46 -7.04
CA MET A 238 -14.11 -19.41 -7.89
C MET A 238 -14.02 -20.83 -7.34
N SER A 239 -14.40 -21.03 -6.07
CA SER A 239 -14.45 -22.31 -5.37
C SER A 239 -15.08 -23.45 -6.19
N TRP A 240 -14.49 -24.64 -6.13
CA TRP A 240 -15.01 -25.85 -6.78
C TRP A 240 -16.44 -26.18 -6.36
N LYS A 241 -16.83 -25.82 -5.13
CA LYS A 241 -18.20 -25.99 -4.61
C LYS A 241 -19.22 -25.12 -5.34
N LYS A 242 -18.79 -23.96 -5.86
CA LYS A 242 -19.65 -22.99 -6.55
C LYS A 242 -19.60 -23.14 -8.08
N LYS A 243 -18.41 -23.32 -8.65
CA LYS A 243 -18.18 -23.32 -10.11
C LYS A 243 -17.91 -24.69 -10.75
N GLY A 244 -17.62 -25.72 -9.95
CA GLY A 244 -17.27 -27.05 -10.47
C GLY A 244 -16.06 -27.04 -11.42
N ILE A 245 -15.89 -28.12 -12.18
CA ILE A 245 -14.75 -28.28 -13.11
C ILE A 245 -14.91 -27.39 -14.37
N PHE A 246 -16.12 -27.23 -14.89
CA PHE A 246 -16.35 -26.40 -16.07
C PHE A 246 -16.04 -24.93 -15.80
N GLY A 247 -16.45 -24.39 -14.65
CA GLY A 247 -16.09 -23.02 -14.31
C GLY A 247 -14.59 -22.82 -14.02
N LEU A 248 -13.85 -23.87 -13.64
CA LEU A 248 -12.38 -23.82 -13.63
C LEU A 248 -11.83 -23.67 -15.05
N ILE A 249 -12.32 -24.45 -16.00
CA ILE A 249 -11.93 -24.34 -17.42
C ILE A 249 -12.21 -22.92 -17.93
N ASP A 250 -13.37 -22.34 -17.63
CA ASP A 250 -13.70 -20.96 -18.01
C ASP A 250 -12.72 -19.94 -17.42
N CYS A 251 -12.34 -20.08 -16.15
CA CYS A 251 -11.34 -19.21 -15.52
C CYS A 251 -9.95 -19.37 -16.17
N LEU A 252 -9.55 -20.60 -16.50
CA LEU A 252 -8.27 -20.90 -17.14
C LEU A 252 -8.20 -20.39 -18.58
N LEU A 253 -9.30 -20.47 -19.33
CA LEU A 253 -9.41 -19.91 -20.68
C LEU A 253 -9.49 -18.38 -20.69
N GLY A 254 -9.74 -17.75 -19.54
CA GLY A 254 -9.85 -16.29 -19.43
C GLY A 254 -11.24 -15.76 -19.78
N ASN A 255 -12.27 -16.60 -19.67
CA ASN A 255 -13.67 -16.20 -19.89
C ASN A 255 -14.32 -15.64 -18.61
N ALA A 256 -13.74 -15.90 -17.44
CA ALA A 256 -14.30 -15.51 -16.15
C ALA A 256 -13.21 -15.30 -15.08
N GLY A 257 -13.57 -14.58 -14.03
CA GLY A 257 -12.69 -14.33 -12.87
C GLY A 257 -11.87 -13.04 -12.98
N PRO A 258 -11.07 -12.74 -11.95
CA PRO A 258 -10.41 -11.43 -11.79
C PRO A 258 -9.47 -11.09 -12.95
N PHE A 259 -8.77 -12.11 -13.46
CA PHE A 259 -7.82 -11.93 -14.55
C PHE A 259 -8.48 -11.67 -15.91
N ALA A 260 -9.74 -12.09 -16.10
CA ALA A 260 -10.49 -11.86 -17.32
C ALA A 260 -11.17 -10.48 -17.31
N SER A 261 -11.65 -10.05 -16.14
CA SER A 261 -12.29 -8.74 -15.98
C SER A 261 -11.27 -7.59 -15.89
N GLY A 262 -10.03 -7.89 -15.50
CA GLY A 262 -9.01 -6.89 -15.21
C GLY A 262 -9.13 -6.30 -13.80
N ASP A 263 -10.05 -6.83 -12.98
CA ASP A 263 -10.30 -6.37 -11.61
C ASP A 263 -9.40 -7.13 -10.61
N TRP A 264 -8.14 -6.76 -10.65
CA TRP A 264 -7.09 -7.24 -9.77
C TRP A 264 -5.94 -6.24 -9.75
N ILE A 265 -5.00 -6.45 -8.84
CA ILE A 265 -4.04 -5.40 -8.46
C ILE A 265 -3.08 -4.93 -9.58
N LEU A 266 -2.69 -5.79 -10.54
CA LEU A 266 -1.62 -5.42 -11.48
C LEU A 266 -2.03 -4.40 -12.55
N PRO A 267 -3.21 -4.50 -13.18
CA PRO A 267 -3.75 -3.43 -14.02
C PRO A 267 -3.69 -2.06 -13.35
N ASP A 268 -4.12 -1.96 -12.08
CA ASP A 268 -4.09 -0.70 -11.30
C ASP A 268 -2.67 -0.17 -11.09
N LEU A 269 -1.68 -1.06 -10.99
CA LEU A 269 -0.26 -0.73 -10.80
C LEU A 269 0.48 -0.41 -12.10
N THR A 270 -0.15 -0.54 -13.27
CA THR A 270 0.41 0.01 -14.52
C THR A 270 0.38 1.53 -14.49
N ILE A 271 1.19 2.19 -15.32
CA ILE A 271 1.20 3.66 -15.40
C ILE A 271 -0.17 4.16 -15.87
N GLN A 272 -0.77 3.51 -16.86
CA GLN A 272 -2.10 3.86 -17.38
C GLN A 272 -3.21 3.60 -16.36
N GLY A 273 -3.17 2.46 -15.66
CA GLY A 273 -4.15 2.14 -14.62
C GLY A 273 -4.09 3.13 -13.47
N SER A 274 -2.88 3.45 -12.98
CA SER A 274 -2.69 4.46 -11.94
C SER A 274 -3.08 5.87 -12.42
N LEU A 275 -2.89 6.20 -13.69
CA LEU A 275 -3.37 7.45 -14.29
C LEU A 275 -4.90 7.51 -14.30
N GLN A 276 -5.58 6.44 -14.75
CA GLN A 276 -7.04 6.36 -14.74
C GLN A 276 -7.60 6.45 -13.31
N LEU A 277 -6.90 5.85 -12.36
CA LEU A 277 -7.29 5.90 -10.96
C LEU A 277 -7.10 7.33 -10.42
N ASN A 278 -5.95 7.96 -10.66
CA ASN A 278 -5.67 9.33 -10.22
C ASN A 278 -6.57 10.41 -10.85
N SER A 279 -7.16 10.19 -12.03
CA SER A 279 -8.02 11.21 -12.66
C SER A 279 -9.28 11.55 -11.86
N HIS A 280 -9.64 10.70 -10.89
CA HIS A 280 -10.79 10.89 -10.00
C HIS A 280 -10.39 11.15 -8.54
N LEU A 281 -9.09 11.14 -8.22
CA LEU A 281 -8.62 11.31 -6.85
C LEU A 281 -8.19 12.74 -6.59
N HIS A 282 -8.58 13.26 -5.43
CA HIS A 282 -8.16 14.58 -4.96
C HIS A 282 -7.17 14.50 -3.79
N THR A 283 -6.48 15.61 -3.56
CA THR A 283 -5.78 15.88 -2.30
C THR A 283 -6.65 16.84 -1.50
N PHE A 284 -7.05 16.41 -0.29
CA PHE A 284 -8.04 17.13 0.51
C PHE A 284 -7.38 18.16 1.43
N PRO A 285 -7.95 19.36 1.57
CA PRO A 285 -7.30 20.48 2.24
C PRO A 285 -7.09 20.28 3.75
N ASP A 286 -7.88 19.41 4.38
CA ASP A 286 -7.86 19.19 5.84
C ASP A 286 -7.05 17.95 6.26
N THR A 287 -6.43 17.24 5.31
CA THR A 287 -5.65 16.02 5.56
C THR A 287 -4.16 16.27 5.37
N TYR A 288 -3.33 15.71 6.25
CA TYR A 288 -1.87 15.76 6.11
C TYR A 288 -1.34 14.61 5.24
N TYR A 289 -0.46 14.90 4.28
CA TYR A 289 0.09 13.90 3.37
C TYR A 289 1.61 13.82 3.46
N PHE A 290 2.14 12.61 3.61
CA PHE A 290 3.58 12.34 3.68
C PHE A 290 3.96 11.20 2.76
N SER A 291 5.16 11.27 2.18
CA SER A 291 5.72 10.17 1.40
C SER A 291 7.20 9.94 1.65
N TYR A 292 7.57 8.69 1.84
CA TYR A 292 8.94 8.22 1.87
C TYR A 292 9.22 7.43 0.59
N ALA A 293 9.78 8.12 -0.40
CA ALA A 293 10.15 7.55 -1.69
C ALA A 293 11.50 6.85 -1.58
N THR A 294 11.56 5.57 -1.94
CA THR A 294 12.79 4.76 -1.89
C THR A 294 13.58 4.81 -3.18
N LYS A 295 14.90 4.72 -3.07
CA LYS A 295 15.82 4.70 -4.20
C LYS A 295 17.03 3.81 -3.92
N ARG A 296 17.35 2.93 -4.87
CA ARG A 296 18.57 2.09 -4.88
C ARG A 296 19.34 2.15 -6.20
N THR A 297 19.20 3.23 -6.94
CA THR A 297 19.92 3.51 -8.19
C THR A 297 20.91 4.67 -8.00
N ARG A 298 21.95 4.68 -8.83
CA ARG A 298 22.89 5.81 -8.97
C ARG A 298 23.25 5.99 -10.44
N ARG A 299 23.57 7.23 -10.81
CA ARG A 299 23.96 7.57 -12.17
C ARG A 299 25.47 7.51 -12.32
N ILE A 300 25.97 6.67 -13.23
CA ILE A 300 27.39 6.51 -13.56
C ILE A 300 27.54 6.67 -15.07
N PHE A 301 28.42 7.60 -15.50
CA PHE A 301 28.66 7.90 -16.93
C PHE A 301 27.37 8.09 -17.76
N GLY A 302 26.36 8.72 -17.17
CA GLY A 302 25.07 8.98 -17.82
C GLY A 302 24.06 7.83 -17.74
N ILE A 303 24.45 6.64 -17.28
CA ILE A 303 23.60 5.44 -17.17
C ILE A 303 23.17 5.24 -15.71
N ASN A 304 21.89 4.92 -15.48
CA ASN A 304 21.40 4.54 -14.17
C ASN A 304 21.67 3.05 -13.90
N VAL A 305 22.31 2.77 -12.77
CA VAL A 305 22.71 1.43 -12.35
C VAL A 305 22.38 1.21 -10.86
N PRO A 306 22.29 -0.04 -10.39
CA PRO A 306 22.17 -0.34 -8.97
C PRO A 306 23.26 0.37 -8.14
N SER A 307 22.85 1.00 -7.05
CA SER A 307 23.70 1.77 -6.12
C SER A 307 24.64 0.89 -5.32
N SER A 308 24.18 -0.30 -4.92
CA SER A 308 24.92 -1.26 -4.13
C SER A 308 24.49 -2.68 -4.46
N ILE A 309 25.44 -3.61 -4.55
CA ILE A 309 25.14 -5.04 -4.75
C ILE A 309 24.62 -5.66 -3.45
N PHE A 310 25.22 -5.31 -2.30
CA PHE A 310 24.87 -5.88 -1.00
C PHE A 310 23.75 -5.13 -0.27
N GLY A 311 23.50 -3.86 -0.64
CA GLY A 311 22.44 -3.04 -0.05
C GLY A 311 21.05 -3.30 -0.64
N ILE A 312 20.94 -4.10 -1.70
CA ILE A 312 19.69 -4.43 -2.38
C ILE A 312 19.39 -5.90 -2.10
N HIS A 313 18.13 -6.21 -1.80
CA HIS A 313 17.70 -7.58 -1.63
C HIS A 313 18.03 -8.42 -2.88
N PRO A 314 18.58 -9.64 -2.76
CA PRO A 314 18.91 -10.48 -3.92
C PRO A 314 17.75 -10.67 -4.90
N LEU A 315 16.52 -10.76 -4.39
CA LEU A 315 15.29 -10.89 -5.20
C LEU A 315 14.95 -9.62 -6.01
N LEU A 316 15.42 -8.46 -5.56
CA LEU A 316 15.12 -7.17 -6.17
C LEU A 316 16.26 -6.68 -7.07
N PHE A 317 17.50 -7.16 -6.89
CA PHE A 317 18.67 -6.67 -7.61
C PHE A 317 18.49 -6.69 -9.14
N ILE A 318 18.05 -7.83 -9.69
CA ILE A 318 17.81 -7.96 -11.14
C ILE A 318 16.71 -6.98 -11.60
N ARG A 319 15.67 -6.80 -10.78
CA ARG A 319 14.57 -5.87 -11.10
C ARG A 319 15.04 -4.42 -11.06
N VAL A 320 15.92 -4.05 -10.11
CA VAL A 320 16.51 -2.71 -10.09
C VAL A 320 17.23 -2.40 -11.40
N LEU A 321 18.03 -3.35 -11.89
CA LEU A 321 18.75 -3.20 -13.15
C LEU A 321 17.79 -3.07 -14.34
N GLN A 322 16.80 -3.97 -14.44
CA GLN A 322 15.86 -3.98 -15.56
C GLN A 322 14.99 -2.73 -15.61
N MET A 323 14.52 -2.23 -14.46
CA MET A 323 13.75 -0.99 -14.38
C MET A 323 14.59 0.23 -14.76
N SER A 324 15.86 0.27 -14.36
CA SER A 324 16.79 1.35 -14.72
C SER A 324 17.05 1.45 -16.23
N GLN A 325 16.83 0.34 -16.95
CA GLN A 325 17.05 0.22 -18.40
C GLN A 325 15.74 0.09 -19.17
N TRP A 326 14.60 0.30 -18.52
CA TRP A 326 13.30 0.23 -19.17
C TRP A 326 13.22 1.24 -20.32
N ARG A 327 12.67 0.77 -21.44
CA ARG A 327 12.34 1.58 -22.61
C ARG A 327 10.92 1.23 -23.01
N HIS A 328 10.04 2.22 -23.04
CA HIS A 328 8.69 2.01 -23.54
C HIS A 328 8.73 1.61 -25.03
N PRO A 329 7.96 0.60 -25.46
CA PRO A 329 8.01 0.15 -26.85
C PRO A 329 7.67 1.29 -27.84
N PRO A 330 8.47 1.47 -28.91
CA PRO A 330 8.34 2.60 -29.82
C PRO A 330 7.11 2.53 -30.74
N ASP A 331 6.55 1.33 -30.90
CA ASP A 331 5.35 1.02 -31.67
C ASP A 331 4.05 1.23 -30.88
N VAL A 332 4.16 1.52 -29.58
CA VAL A 332 3.03 1.73 -28.67
C VAL A 332 2.94 3.20 -28.29
N SER A 333 1.73 3.73 -28.24
CA SER A 333 1.53 5.11 -27.77
C SER A 333 2.06 5.27 -26.34
N PRO A 334 2.77 6.37 -26.02
CA PRO A 334 3.21 6.61 -24.65
C PRO A 334 2.03 6.63 -23.67
N PRO A 335 2.24 6.21 -22.41
CA PRO A 335 1.16 6.09 -21.43
C PRO A 335 0.49 7.44 -21.11
N TYR A 336 1.21 8.54 -21.27
CA TYR A 336 0.68 9.90 -21.16
C TYR A 336 1.52 10.90 -21.97
N LYS A 337 0.95 12.08 -22.22
CA LYS A 337 1.63 13.16 -22.96
C LYS A 337 2.86 13.65 -22.19
N GLY A 338 4.02 13.63 -22.84
CA GLY A 338 5.28 14.06 -22.23
C GLY A 338 6.01 12.97 -21.46
N TYR A 339 5.55 11.71 -21.53
CA TYR A 339 6.28 10.57 -20.98
C TYR A 339 7.70 10.49 -21.52
N ARG A 340 8.65 10.25 -20.61
CA ARG A 340 10.07 10.04 -20.91
C ARG A 340 10.58 8.87 -20.08
N ASP A 341 11.26 7.91 -20.70
CA ASP A 341 11.81 6.76 -19.99
C ASP A 341 12.76 7.19 -18.86
N GLU A 342 13.52 8.28 -19.08
CA GLU A 342 14.54 8.76 -18.14
C GLU A 342 13.97 9.10 -16.77
N ASP A 343 12.74 9.61 -16.73
CA ASP A 343 12.08 10.02 -15.50
C ASP A 343 11.68 8.78 -14.65
N TRP A 344 11.63 7.60 -15.28
CA TRP A 344 11.25 6.32 -14.67
C TRP A 344 12.46 5.42 -14.36
N GLN A 345 13.71 5.89 -14.49
CA GLN A 345 14.88 5.02 -14.30
C GLN A 345 15.22 4.78 -12.82
N ASP A 346 15.08 5.81 -11.97
CA ASP A 346 15.33 5.65 -10.54
C ASP A 346 14.26 4.76 -9.91
N ASN A 347 14.67 3.80 -9.08
CA ASN A 347 13.76 2.80 -8.53
C ASN A 347 14.33 2.10 -7.27
N ASP A 348 13.47 1.33 -6.61
CA ASP A 348 13.80 0.54 -5.41
C ASP A 348 13.71 -0.98 -5.65
N GLY A 349 13.57 -1.39 -6.91
CA GLY A 349 13.40 -2.79 -7.34
C GLY A 349 11.96 -3.27 -7.46
N ALA A 350 10.98 -2.48 -7.02
CA ALA A 350 9.56 -2.74 -7.28
C ALA A 350 8.84 -1.57 -7.93
N LEU A 351 9.12 -0.35 -7.48
CA LEU A 351 8.50 0.87 -7.98
C LEU A 351 9.57 1.86 -8.42
N ASN A 352 9.21 2.70 -9.38
CA ASN A 352 10.05 3.81 -9.83
C ASN A 352 9.95 4.95 -8.81
N THR A 353 11.06 5.57 -8.43
CA THR A 353 11.13 6.58 -7.36
C THR A 353 10.20 7.78 -7.64
N ILE A 354 10.06 8.18 -8.92
CA ILE A 354 9.11 9.23 -9.33
C ILE A 354 7.66 8.90 -8.93
N SER A 355 7.29 7.62 -9.01
CA SER A 355 5.95 7.14 -8.65
C SER A 355 5.66 7.23 -7.16
N MET A 356 6.70 7.24 -6.34
CA MET A 356 6.55 7.23 -4.89
C MET A 356 6.48 8.63 -4.28
N THR A 357 6.97 9.65 -4.96
CA THR A 357 7.04 11.01 -4.38
C THR A 357 5.66 11.55 -4.00
N HIS A 358 4.78 11.70 -4.99
CA HIS A 358 3.40 12.14 -4.86
C HIS A 358 2.63 11.77 -6.12
N PRO A 359 1.28 11.88 -6.13
CA PRO A 359 0.49 11.71 -7.34
C PRO A 359 0.82 12.84 -8.33
N GLN A 360 1.42 12.47 -9.46
CA GLN A 360 1.97 13.42 -10.44
C GLN A 360 1.20 13.37 -11.77
N ILE A 361 0.56 12.24 -12.07
CA ILE A 361 -0.20 12.03 -13.31
C ILE A 361 -1.66 11.68 -13.00
N PRO A 362 -2.64 12.15 -13.80
CA PRO A 362 -2.48 13.00 -14.98
C PRO A 362 -2.24 14.48 -14.66
N VAL A 363 -2.61 14.92 -13.46
CA VAL A 363 -2.40 16.28 -12.95
C VAL A 363 -1.54 16.17 -11.69
N GLU A 364 -0.54 17.03 -11.57
CA GLU A 364 0.35 17.02 -10.42
C GLU A 364 -0.36 17.58 -9.18
N HIS A 365 -0.36 16.80 -8.10
CA HIS A 365 -0.92 17.23 -6.82
C HIS A 365 0.07 18.15 -6.09
N PRO A 366 -0.41 19.10 -5.25
CA PRO A 366 0.47 19.98 -4.48
C PRO A 366 1.47 19.17 -3.65
N SER A 367 2.77 19.49 -3.79
CA SER A 367 3.83 18.76 -3.10
C SER A 367 5.01 19.65 -2.72
N GLN A 368 5.78 19.20 -1.74
CA GLN A 368 6.99 19.84 -1.25
C GLN A 368 8.05 18.78 -0.91
N PHE A 369 9.25 18.93 -1.47
CA PHE A 369 10.39 18.11 -1.10
C PHE A 369 10.93 18.50 0.28
N VAL A 370 11.19 17.51 1.13
CA VAL A 370 11.71 17.69 2.49
C VAL A 370 13.14 17.14 2.57
N GLY A 371 14.13 18.04 2.60
CA GLY A 371 15.54 17.69 2.77
C GLY A 371 15.86 17.42 4.24
N HIS A 372 15.57 18.40 5.10
CA HIS A 372 15.68 18.30 6.56
C HIS A 372 14.30 18.48 7.21
N ASP A 373 14.07 17.81 8.34
CA ASP A 373 12.77 17.82 9.00
C ASP A 373 12.40 19.23 9.56
N SER A 374 13.38 20.13 9.67
CA SER A 374 13.20 21.56 9.99
C SER A 374 12.55 22.38 8.87
N ASP A 375 12.63 21.92 7.62
CA ASP A 375 12.32 22.72 6.43
C ASP A 375 10.81 22.93 6.21
N CYS A 376 9.96 22.27 7.01
CA CYS A 376 8.52 22.21 6.81
C CYS A 376 7.70 22.62 8.03
N GLN A 377 8.26 23.37 8.97
CA GLN A 377 7.52 23.86 10.14
C GLN A 377 7.02 25.31 9.92
N PRO A 378 5.71 25.60 10.08
CA PRO A 378 4.63 24.67 10.43
C PRO A 378 4.07 23.90 9.22
N LEU A 379 3.88 22.58 9.39
CA LEU A 379 3.27 21.71 8.38
C LEU A 379 1.84 22.14 8.09
N GLN A 380 1.48 22.23 6.81
CA GLN A 380 0.15 22.57 6.31
C GLN A 380 -0.55 21.33 5.75
N PRO A 381 -1.85 21.12 6.02
CA PRO A 381 -2.61 20.06 5.36
C PRO A 381 -2.85 20.38 3.87
N GLY A 382 -3.28 19.39 3.09
CA GLY A 382 -3.56 19.53 1.66
C GLY A 382 -2.33 19.55 0.73
N ILE A 383 -1.13 19.24 1.25
CA ILE A 383 0.12 19.18 0.48
C ILE A 383 0.87 17.88 0.80
N TRP A 384 1.44 17.25 -0.23
CA TRP A 384 2.32 16.08 -0.10
C TRP A 384 3.75 16.47 0.27
N TYR A 385 4.16 16.14 1.49
CA TYR A 385 5.55 16.28 1.93
C TYR A 385 6.32 14.99 1.64
N TYR A 386 7.28 15.03 0.72
CA TYR A 386 8.01 13.82 0.33
C TYR A 386 9.51 13.89 0.63
N LYS A 387 10.07 12.74 1.03
CA LYS A 387 11.49 12.54 1.33
C LYS A 387 12.01 11.36 0.51
N ILE A 388 13.22 11.49 -0.02
CA ILE A 388 13.90 10.38 -0.69
C ILE A 388 14.76 9.64 0.34
N VAL A 389 14.53 8.34 0.46
CA VAL A 389 15.22 7.43 1.39
C VAL A 389 16.04 6.44 0.58
N GLU A 390 17.31 6.28 0.92
CA GLU A 390 18.14 5.25 0.29
C GLU A 390 17.76 3.88 0.86
N GLY A 391 17.08 3.06 0.06
CA GLY A 391 16.43 1.82 0.49
C GLY A 391 15.79 1.09 -0.67
N ASP A 392 15.78 -0.24 -0.63
CA ASP A 392 14.98 -1.02 -1.58
C ASP A 392 13.52 -1.13 -1.11
N HIS A 393 12.66 -1.72 -1.92
CA HIS A 393 11.21 -1.75 -1.67
C HIS A 393 10.80 -2.42 -0.36
N ILE A 394 11.63 -3.35 0.15
CA ILE A 394 11.33 -4.09 1.37
C ILE A 394 12.04 -3.50 2.60
N LEU A 395 12.64 -2.31 2.49
CA LEU A 395 13.26 -1.62 3.63
C LEU A 395 12.28 -1.46 4.81
N PHE A 396 11.02 -1.18 4.51
CA PHE A 396 10.00 -0.85 5.51
C PHE A 396 9.21 -2.05 6.03
N ILE A 397 9.51 -3.28 5.58
CA ILE A 397 8.68 -4.46 5.82
C ILE A 397 9.52 -5.72 6.04
N VAL A 398 8.94 -6.73 6.69
CA VAL A 398 9.43 -8.12 6.90
C VAL A 398 10.73 -8.26 7.69
N ASN A 399 11.76 -7.45 7.43
CA ASN A 399 13.10 -7.62 8.00
C ASN A 399 13.64 -6.32 8.60
N ARG A 400 13.29 -6.09 9.87
CA ARG A 400 13.76 -4.97 10.69
C ARG A 400 15.27 -4.97 10.83
N ASP A 401 15.90 -6.13 11.06
CA ASP A 401 17.36 -6.23 11.28
C ASP A 401 18.18 -5.74 10.08
N ARG A 402 17.72 -6.02 8.86
CA ARG A 402 18.39 -5.58 7.63
C ARG A 402 18.29 -4.07 7.42
N ALA A 403 17.16 -3.48 7.81
CA ALA A 403 16.96 -2.04 7.73
C ALA A 403 17.62 -1.29 8.91
N GLY A 404 17.78 -1.98 10.05
CA GLY A 404 18.46 -1.49 11.24
C GLY A 404 17.83 -0.21 11.79
N VAL A 405 18.69 0.69 12.28
CA VAL A 405 18.30 1.95 12.93
C VAL A 405 17.43 2.83 12.04
N GLN A 406 17.62 2.78 10.72
CA GLN A 406 16.86 3.61 9.78
C GLN A 406 15.36 3.26 9.75
N PHE A 407 15.01 1.98 9.90
CA PHE A 407 13.62 1.55 10.01
C PHE A 407 12.98 2.13 11.27
N ASP A 408 13.67 1.99 12.41
CA ASP A 408 13.15 2.45 13.70
C ASP A 408 12.93 3.96 13.69
N MET A 409 13.94 4.73 13.26
CA MET A 409 13.83 6.18 13.16
C MET A 409 12.65 6.65 12.30
N ILE A 410 12.38 5.97 11.18
CA ILE A 410 11.29 6.36 10.27
C ILE A 410 9.93 6.05 10.89
N TYR A 411 9.71 4.84 11.41
CA TYR A 411 8.43 4.50 12.04
C TYR A 411 8.18 5.32 13.31
N ASP A 412 9.20 5.53 14.14
CA ASP A 412 9.10 6.36 15.34
C ASP A 412 8.72 7.80 14.97
N SER A 413 9.38 8.37 13.95
CA SER A 413 9.05 9.70 13.43
C SER A 413 7.65 9.80 12.83
N ILE A 414 7.14 8.75 12.18
CA ILE A 414 5.78 8.72 11.65
C ILE A 414 4.77 8.69 12.80
N PHE A 415 4.96 7.80 13.77
CA PHE A 415 4.01 7.60 14.86
C PHE A 415 3.98 8.81 15.79
N GLU A 416 5.14 9.36 16.15
CA GLU A 416 5.23 10.58 16.95
C GLU A 416 4.50 11.75 16.26
N ARG A 417 4.59 11.85 14.93
CA ARG A 417 3.87 12.86 14.15
C ARG A 417 2.36 12.61 14.12
N CYS A 418 1.91 11.36 13.95
CA CYS A 418 0.49 11.02 14.07
C CYS A 418 -0.06 11.49 15.43
N ARG A 419 0.66 11.19 16.51
CA ARG A 419 0.29 11.62 17.87
C ARG A 419 0.29 13.15 18.02
N LYS A 420 1.25 13.87 17.44
CA LYS A 420 1.24 15.36 17.43
C LYS A 420 0.03 15.95 16.71
N HIS A 421 -0.44 15.32 15.64
CA HIS A 421 -1.59 15.83 14.88
C HIS A 421 -2.95 15.49 15.51
N ALA A 422 -3.02 14.46 16.36
CA ALA A 422 -4.24 14.10 17.10
C ALA A 422 -4.81 15.29 17.90
N PHE A 423 -3.95 16.12 18.47
CA PHE A 423 -4.34 17.18 19.42
C PHE A 423 -4.58 18.56 18.79
N ARG A 424 -4.38 18.73 17.47
CA ARG A 424 -4.61 20.04 16.83
C ARG A 424 -6.09 20.37 16.58
N LYS A 425 -6.98 19.37 16.49
CA LYS A 425 -8.43 19.62 16.34
C LYS A 425 -9.12 20.08 17.63
N SER A 426 -8.60 19.72 18.82
CA SER A 426 -9.25 20.08 20.09
C SER A 426 -9.13 21.56 20.47
N GLN A 427 -8.28 22.34 19.80
CA GLN A 427 -8.06 23.76 20.11
C GLN A 427 -8.95 24.74 19.32
N GLN A 428 -9.88 24.30 18.46
CA GLN A 428 -10.66 25.21 17.59
C GLN A 428 -12.08 25.55 18.05
N THR A 429 -12.50 25.21 19.27
CA THR A 429 -13.79 25.66 19.84
C THR A 429 -13.57 26.55 21.06
N LEU A 430 -13.22 27.82 20.82
CA LEU A 430 -13.50 28.89 21.78
C LEU A 430 -14.87 29.50 21.43
N PRO A 431 -15.83 29.60 22.37
CA PRO A 431 -17.11 30.24 22.12
C PRO A 431 -16.91 31.73 21.85
N ASP A 432 -17.57 32.25 20.82
CA ASP A 432 -17.68 33.69 20.57
C ASP A 432 -18.19 34.40 21.84
N GLU A 433 -17.32 35.16 22.51
CA GLU A 433 -17.75 36.10 23.54
C GLU A 433 -18.56 37.21 22.87
N ILE A 434 -19.86 37.16 23.15
CA ILE A 434 -20.84 38.20 22.85
C ILE A 434 -20.38 39.50 23.52
N HIS A 435 -19.91 40.47 22.72
CA HIS A 435 -19.73 41.84 23.18
C HIS A 435 -21.09 42.50 23.43
N GLN A 436 -21.38 42.78 24.70
CA GLN A 436 -22.33 43.81 25.14
C GLN A 436 -21.67 45.18 25.18
#